data_AF-A0A8C0H3X9-F1
#
_entry.id   AF-A0A8C0H3X9-F1
#
_cell.length_a   1.000
_cell.length_b   1.000
_cell.length_c   1.000
_cell.angle_alpha   90.00
_cell.angle_beta   90.00
_cell.angle_gamma   90.00
#
_symmetry.space_group_name_H-M   'P 1'
#
loop_
_entity.id
_entity.type
_entity.pdbx_description
1 polymer ?
#
loop_
_entity_poly.entity_id
_entity_poly.type
_entity_poly.pdbx_seq_one_letter_code
_entity_poly.pdbx_strand_id
1 'polypeptide(L)'
;MYWMTVQYDSMGRVTKRELKLGPYANTTKYTYDYDGDGQLQSVAVNDRPTWRYSYDLNGNLHLLNPGNSVRLMPLRYDLRDRITRLGDMQYKIDDDGFLCQRGSDIFEYNSKGLLTRAYNKASGWSIQYRYDGLGRRASCKTNLGHHLQYFYADLHNPTRMTHVYNHSNSEITSLYYDLQGHLFAMESSSGEEYYVASDNTGTPLAVFSINGLMIKQLQYTAYGEIYYDSNPDFQLVIGFHGGLYDPLTKLVHFTQRDYDILAGRWTSPDYTMWKNIGKEPAPFNLYMFKSNNPLSNELDLKNYVTDVKSWLVMFGFQLSNIIPGFPRAKMYFVPPSYELSESQLITGVQQTTERHNQAFMALEGQVISKRLHANIREKAGHWFATTTPIIGKGIMFAVKEGRVTTGTSSIAMEDSRKIASVLNNAYYLEKMHYSIEGKDTHYFVKIGSSDSDLVTLAMTSGRKVLESGVNVTVSQPTLLINGRTRRFTNIEFQYSTLLLNIRYGLTPDTLDEEKARVLDQARQRALGSAWAKEQQKARDGKEGSRLWTDGEKQQLLSTGRVQGYEGYYVLPVEQYPELADSSSNIQFLRQNEMGKR
;
A
#
# COMPACT_ATOMS: atom_id res chain seq x y z
N MET A 1 23.76 30.79 12.22
CA MET A 1 23.42 31.28 10.87
C MET A 1 23.36 30.10 9.91
N TYR A 2 22.24 29.93 9.23
CA TYR A 2 22.03 28.97 8.15
C TYR A 2 21.61 29.76 6.91
N TRP A 3 22.12 29.41 5.74
CA TRP A 3 21.56 29.87 4.48
C TRP A 3 21.75 28.79 3.41
N MET A 4 20.83 28.79 2.44
CA MET A 4 20.83 27.91 1.29
C MET A 4 20.45 28.70 0.04
N THR A 5 21.16 28.48 -1.06
CA THR A 5 20.72 28.90 -2.40
C THR A 5 20.48 27.66 -3.26
N VAL A 6 19.46 27.71 -4.10
CA VAL A 6 19.10 26.64 -5.04
C VAL A 6 19.00 27.25 -6.42
N GLN A 7 19.61 26.62 -7.41
CA GLN A 7 19.48 27.00 -8.82
C GLN A 7 18.86 25.85 -9.60
N TYR A 8 18.11 26.22 -10.64
CA TYR A 8 17.35 25.29 -11.46
C TYR A 8 17.73 25.45 -12.93
N ASP A 9 17.56 24.39 -13.71
CA ASP A 9 17.61 24.47 -15.17
C ASP A 9 16.26 24.88 -15.79
N SER A 10 16.19 24.85 -17.12
CA SER A 10 14.99 25.21 -17.88
C SER A 10 13.78 24.33 -17.61
N MET A 11 13.98 23.11 -17.11
CA MET A 11 12.91 22.17 -16.77
C MET A 11 12.56 22.22 -15.28
N GLY A 12 13.16 23.11 -14.49
CA GLY A 12 12.93 23.21 -13.05
C GLY A 12 13.67 22.14 -12.23
N ARG A 13 14.68 21.47 -12.81
CA ARG A 13 15.51 20.50 -12.08
C ARG A 13 16.60 21.22 -11.31
N VAL A 14 16.88 20.81 -10.08
CA VAL A 14 17.90 21.41 -9.22
C VAL A 14 19.30 21.11 -9.77
N THR A 15 20.05 22.13 -10.23
CA THR A 15 21.40 21.95 -10.81
C THR A 15 22.51 22.41 -9.89
N LYS A 16 22.23 23.29 -8.93
CA LYS A 16 23.21 23.75 -7.95
C LYS A 16 22.56 24.02 -6.59
N ARG A 17 23.25 23.66 -5.51
CA ARG A 17 22.94 24.06 -4.13
C ARG A 17 24.18 24.62 -3.46
N GLU A 18 24.06 25.74 -2.77
CA GLU A 18 25.10 26.20 -1.84
C GLU A 18 24.52 26.19 -0.42
N LEU A 19 25.29 25.64 0.51
CA LEU A 19 24.85 25.43 1.88
C LEU A 19 25.92 25.94 2.86
N LYS A 20 25.48 26.74 3.84
CA LYS A 20 26.30 27.10 5.00
C LYS A 20 25.57 26.68 6.27
N LEU A 21 26.08 25.65 6.94
CA LEU A 21 25.49 25.05 8.15
C LEU A 21 26.24 25.54 9.39
N GLY A 22 25.82 26.68 9.94
CA GLY A 22 26.45 27.31 11.11
C GLY A 22 27.21 28.59 10.77
N PRO A 23 27.37 29.50 11.76
CA PRO A 23 27.93 30.84 11.51
C PRO A 23 29.39 30.81 11.04
N TYR A 24 30.19 29.89 11.57
CA TYR A 24 31.63 29.76 11.30
C TYR A 24 31.97 28.62 10.32
N ALA A 25 30.98 27.90 9.80
CA ALA A 25 31.20 26.79 8.88
C ALA A 25 31.53 27.28 7.47
N ASN A 26 32.27 26.47 6.71
CA ASN A 26 32.51 26.74 5.29
C ASN A 26 31.22 26.58 4.48
N THR A 27 31.13 27.37 3.40
CA THR A 27 30.06 27.17 2.41
C THR A 27 30.43 25.98 1.53
N THR A 28 29.50 25.04 1.37
CA THR A 28 29.68 23.87 0.50
C THR A 28 28.79 24.02 -0.73
N LYS A 29 29.39 23.93 -1.91
CA LYS A 29 28.70 23.95 -3.20
C LYS A 29 28.47 22.52 -3.67
N TYR A 30 27.25 22.21 -4.06
CA TYR A 30 26.84 20.97 -4.71
C TYR A 30 26.38 21.29 -6.13
N THR A 31 26.86 20.53 -7.12
CA THR A 31 26.38 20.59 -8.50
C THR A 31 25.80 19.24 -8.89
N TYR A 32 24.69 19.28 -9.63
CA TYR A 32 23.90 18.11 -9.98
C TYR A 32 23.74 18.06 -11.50
N ASP A 33 24.11 16.93 -12.09
CA ASP A 33 23.96 16.68 -13.52
C ASP A 33 22.96 15.55 -13.75
N TYR A 34 22.24 15.62 -14.87
CA TYR A 34 21.17 14.70 -15.22
C TYR A 34 21.45 14.01 -16.55
N ASP A 35 20.98 12.77 -16.71
CA ASP A 35 21.02 12.06 -17.99
C ASP A 35 19.96 12.58 -18.98
N GLY A 36 19.89 11.94 -20.16
CA GLY A 36 18.96 12.32 -21.24
C GLY A 36 17.48 12.20 -20.87
N ASP A 37 17.15 11.36 -19.88
CA ASP A 37 15.78 11.15 -19.40
C ASP A 37 15.47 12.01 -18.15
N GLY A 38 16.44 12.81 -17.70
CA GLY A 38 16.30 13.68 -16.53
C GLY A 38 16.48 12.98 -15.18
N GLN A 39 17.11 11.80 -15.18
CA GLN A 39 17.48 11.08 -13.97
C GLN A 39 18.83 11.58 -13.45
N LEU A 40 19.01 11.68 -12.14
CA LEU A 40 20.22 12.26 -11.53
C LEU A 40 21.46 11.40 -11.85
N GLN A 41 22.44 11.91 -12.59
CA GLN A 41 23.59 11.13 -13.04
C GLN A 41 24.82 11.31 -12.16
N SER A 42 25.12 12.54 -11.73
CA SER A 42 26.28 12.83 -10.89
C SER A 42 26.04 13.98 -9.93
N VAL A 43 26.78 13.94 -8.82
CA VAL A 43 26.83 15.00 -7.82
C VAL A 43 28.29 15.34 -7.53
N ALA A 44 28.65 16.61 -7.72
CA ALA A 44 29.96 17.12 -7.40
C ALA A 44 29.91 18.02 -6.15
N VAL A 45 30.91 17.91 -5.28
CA VAL A 45 31.08 18.75 -4.09
C VAL A 45 32.26 19.67 -4.32
N ASN A 46 32.01 20.98 -4.28
CA ASN A 46 33.00 22.02 -4.59
C ASN A 46 33.72 21.72 -5.92
N ASP A 47 32.92 21.43 -6.96
CA ASP A 47 33.35 21.09 -8.32
C ASP A 47 34.17 19.78 -8.45
N ARG A 48 34.18 18.94 -7.40
CA ARG A 48 34.81 17.60 -7.42
C ARG A 48 33.75 16.50 -7.47
N PRO A 49 33.72 15.66 -8.53
CA PRO A 49 32.78 14.54 -8.63
C PRO A 49 32.88 13.62 -7.40
N THR A 50 31.75 13.40 -6.71
CA THR A 50 31.71 12.65 -5.44
C THR A 50 30.76 11.46 -5.52
N TRP A 51 29.57 11.64 -6.09
CA TRP A 51 28.62 10.55 -6.33
C TRP A 51 28.32 10.39 -7.81
N ARG A 52 28.19 9.13 -8.23
CA ARG A 52 27.71 8.75 -9.55
C ARG A 52 26.55 7.77 -9.40
N TYR A 53 25.54 7.96 -10.24
CA TYR A 53 24.35 7.14 -10.32
C TYR A 53 24.12 6.69 -11.77
N SER A 54 23.55 5.50 -11.95
CA SER A 54 23.20 4.98 -13.27
C SER A 54 21.94 4.13 -13.17
N TYR A 55 21.17 4.12 -14.25
CA TYR A 55 19.87 3.47 -14.31
C TYR A 55 19.83 2.40 -15.40
N ASP A 56 19.01 1.38 -15.21
CA ASP A 56 18.68 0.42 -16.27
C ASP A 56 17.56 0.95 -17.18
N LEU A 57 17.17 0.16 -18.19
CA LEU A 57 16.14 0.54 -19.16
C LEU A 57 14.74 0.76 -18.54
N ASN A 58 14.48 0.17 -17.37
CA ASN A 58 13.22 0.32 -16.63
C ASN A 58 13.31 1.44 -15.57
N GLY A 59 14.42 2.20 -15.53
CA GLY A 59 14.63 3.25 -14.54
C GLY A 59 15.01 2.74 -13.15
N ASN A 60 15.49 1.50 -13.00
CA ASN A 60 16.01 1.04 -11.73
C ASN A 60 17.45 1.56 -11.52
N LEU A 61 17.72 2.20 -10.38
CA LEU A 61 19.07 2.62 -9.97
C LEU A 61 20.02 1.42 -9.82
N HIS A 62 20.79 1.04 -10.85
CA HIS A 62 21.64 -0.17 -10.83
C HIS A 62 23.09 0.06 -10.41
N LEU A 63 23.49 1.32 -10.16
CA LEU A 63 24.86 1.67 -9.76
C LEU A 63 24.84 2.94 -8.90
N LEU A 64 25.50 2.92 -7.75
CA LEU A 64 25.63 4.09 -6.87
C LEU A 64 26.94 4.10 -6.07
N ASN A 65 27.32 5.28 -5.57
CA ASN A 65 28.28 5.43 -4.47
C ASN A 65 27.52 5.48 -3.12
N PRO A 66 27.68 4.49 -2.22
CA PRO A 66 26.93 4.45 -0.95
C PRO A 66 27.57 5.38 0.09
N GLY A 67 26.76 6.18 0.77
CA GLY A 67 27.21 7.11 1.82
C GLY A 67 28.38 7.99 1.36
N ASN A 68 29.51 7.90 2.06
CA ASN A 68 30.76 8.63 1.72
C ASN A 68 31.80 7.74 1.01
N SER A 69 31.38 6.61 0.43
CA SER A 69 32.29 5.64 -0.19
C SER A 69 32.63 6.01 -1.64
N VAL A 70 33.92 5.97 -1.96
CA VAL A 70 34.41 6.13 -3.35
C VAL A 70 34.08 4.89 -4.20
N ARG A 71 33.77 3.74 -3.58
CA ARG A 71 33.45 2.49 -4.28
C ARG A 71 32.05 2.57 -4.92
N LEU A 72 32.00 2.25 -6.21
CA LEU A 72 30.74 2.01 -6.91
C LEU A 72 30.17 0.64 -6.53
N MET A 73 28.90 0.61 -6.13
CA MET A 73 28.17 -0.60 -5.81
C MET A 73 27.06 -0.88 -6.82
N PRO A 74 26.99 -2.10 -7.40
CA PRO A 74 25.91 -2.48 -8.28
C PRO A 74 24.66 -2.88 -7.48
N LEU A 75 23.49 -2.57 -8.03
CA LEU A 75 22.20 -3.10 -7.58
C LEU A 75 21.65 -4.06 -8.64
N ARG A 76 20.91 -5.08 -8.22
CA ARG A 76 20.32 -6.08 -9.12
C ARG A 76 18.82 -6.18 -8.92
N TYR A 77 18.12 -6.48 -10.01
CA TYR A 77 16.67 -6.54 -10.09
C TYR A 77 16.21 -7.84 -10.76
N ASP A 78 15.01 -8.29 -10.43
CA ASP A 78 14.34 -9.35 -11.19
C ASP A 78 13.46 -8.78 -12.31
N LEU A 79 12.79 -9.66 -13.05
CA LEU A 79 11.89 -9.27 -14.16
C LEU A 79 10.65 -8.48 -13.71
N ARG A 80 10.39 -8.36 -12.40
CA ARG A 80 9.29 -7.59 -11.81
C ARG A 80 9.78 -6.28 -11.19
N ASP A 81 11.00 -5.84 -11.55
CA ASP A 81 11.69 -4.65 -11.03
C ASP A 81 11.94 -4.68 -9.51
N ARG A 82 11.85 -5.87 -8.89
CA ARG A 82 12.08 -6.06 -7.45
C ARG A 82 13.58 -6.17 -7.20
N ILE A 83 14.08 -5.43 -6.21
CA ILE A 83 15.50 -5.50 -5.83
C ILE A 83 15.85 -6.90 -5.27
N THR A 84 16.97 -7.44 -5.73
CA THR A 84 17.51 -8.73 -5.29
C THR A 84 18.88 -8.60 -4.61
N ARG A 85 19.62 -7.52 -4.91
CA ARG A 85 20.94 -7.28 -4.30
C ARG A 85 21.33 -5.79 -4.31
N LEU A 86 22.05 -5.36 -3.29
CA LEU A 86 22.78 -4.09 -3.20
C LEU A 86 24.24 -4.39 -2.81
N GLY A 87 25.17 -4.26 -3.75
CA GLY A 87 26.55 -4.70 -3.56
C GLY A 87 26.60 -6.18 -3.20
N ASP A 88 27.05 -6.49 -1.98
CA ASP A 88 27.07 -7.86 -1.45
C ASP A 88 25.81 -8.24 -0.66
N MET A 89 25.01 -7.26 -0.24
CA MET A 89 23.82 -7.43 0.58
C MET A 89 22.65 -7.98 -0.25
N GLN A 90 22.10 -9.12 0.17
CA GLN A 90 20.94 -9.72 -0.46
C GLN A 90 19.65 -9.00 -0.06
N TYR A 91 18.73 -8.85 -1.00
CA TYR A 91 17.39 -8.34 -0.78
C TYR A 91 16.36 -9.43 -1.12
N LYS A 92 15.25 -9.44 -0.38
CA LYS A 92 14.07 -10.25 -0.68
C LYS A 92 12.85 -9.34 -0.65
N ILE A 93 12.17 -9.28 -1.77
CA ILE A 93 10.83 -8.70 -1.91
C ILE A 93 9.86 -9.88 -2.05
N ASP A 94 8.72 -9.82 -1.37
CA ASP A 94 7.71 -10.87 -1.48
C ASP A 94 6.93 -10.82 -2.81
N ASP A 95 6.00 -11.75 -2.99
CA ASP A 95 5.22 -11.84 -4.23
C ASP A 95 4.15 -10.75 -4.37
N ASP A 96 3.79 -10.10 -3.27
CA ASP A 96 2.92 -8.92 -3.24
C ASP A 96 3.70 -7.62 -3.55
N GLY A 97 5.03 -7.70 -3.58
CA GLY A 97 5.92 -6.60 -3.95
C GLY A 97 6.47 -5.80 -2.77
N PHE A 98 6.32 -6.28 -1.52
CA PHE A 98 6.79 -5.61 -0.31
C PHE A 98 8.17 -6.10 0.14
N LEU A 99 8.96 -5.19 0.72
CA LEU A 99 10.24 -5.53 1.34
C LEU A 99 10.05 -6.55 2.46
N CYS A 100 10.75 -7.68 2.35
CA CYS A 100 10.70 -8.78 3.33
C CYS A 100 12.02 -8.94 4.08
N GLN A 101 13.16 -8.76 3.39
CA GLN A 101 14.48 -8.94 4.00
C GLN A 101 15.55 -8.11 3.30
N ARG A 102 16.49 -7.59 4.09
CA ARG A 102 17.72 -6.91 3.65
C ARG A 102 18.90 -7.42 4.47
N GLY A 103 19.75 -8.25 3.88
CA GLY A 103 20.79 -8.95 4.62
C GLY A 103 20.17 -9.77 5.76
N SER A 104 20.51 -9.42 7.01
CA SER A 104 19.95 -10.05 8.21
C SER A 104 18.74 -9.30 8.80
N ASP A 105 18.38 -8.15 8.24
CA ASP A 105 17.20 -7.37 8.63
C ASP A 105 15.95 -8.04 8.05
N ILE A 106 14.95 -8.30 8.90
CA ILE A 106 13.65 -8.84 8.52
C ILE A 106 12.58 -7.77 8.72
N PHE A 107 11.68 -7.65 7.76
CA PHE A 107 10.59 -6.67 7.74
C PHE A 107 9.24 -7.39 7.63
N GLU A 108 8.29 -7.00 8.47
CA GLU A 108 6.94 -7.57 8.51
C GLU A 108 5.90 -6.49 8.19
N TYR A 109 5.38 -6.53 6.96
CA TYR A 109 4.26 -5.69 6.52
C TYR A 109 2.94 -6.42 6.73
N ASN A 110 1.90 -5.67 7.15
CA ASN A 110 0.53 -6.20 7.21
C ASN A 110 -0.20 -6.03 5.86
N SER A 111 -1.43 -6.54 5.77
CA SER A 111 -2.24 -6.43 4.55
C SER A 111 -2.63 -5.01 4.14
N LYS A 112 -2.52 -4.00 5.03
CA LYS A 112 -2.65 -2.57 4.68
C LYS A 112 -1.35 -1.96 4.15
N GLY A 113 -0.28 -2.75 4.01
CA GLY A 113 1.03 -2.28 3.57
C GLY A 113 1.78 -1.48 4.63
N LEU A 114 1.44 -1.64 5.92
CA LEU A 114 2.08 -0.93 7.04
C LEU A 114 3.09 -1.85 7.73
N LEU A 115 4.33 -1.37 7.91
CA LEU A 115 5.39 -2.10 8.62
C LEU A 115 5.02 -2.24 10.10
N THR A 116 4.67 -3.43 10.57
CA THR A 116 4.29 -3.67 11.98
C THR A 116 5.46 -4.05 12.86
N ARG A 117 6.48 -4.69 12.26
CA ARG A 117 7.68 -5.12 12.97
C ARG A 117 8.89 -5.18 12.04
N ALA A 118 10.06 -4.84 12.57
CA ALA A 118 11.34 -5.14 11.96
C ALA A 118 12.34 -5.63 13.01
N TYR A 119 13.26 -6.51 12.65
CA TYR A 119 14.28 -7.01 13.56
C TYR A 119 15.49 -7.57 12.83
N ASN A 120 16.60 -7.68 13.55
CA ASN A 120 17.79 -8.37 13.10
C ASN A 120 18.35 -9.20 14.25
N LYS A 121 18.33 -10.52 14.09
CA LYS A 121 18.80 -11.46 15.14
C LYS A 121 20.30 -11.41 15.37
N ALA A 122 21.09 -11.11 14.33
CA ALA A 122 22.54 -11.09 14.41
C ALA A 122 23.05 -9.88 15.21
N SER A 123 22.43 -8.71 15.02
CA SER A 123 22.73 -7.49 15.79
C SER A 123 21.85 -7.31 17.03
N GLY A 124 20.84 -8.15 17.23
CA GLY A 124 20.03 -8.19 18.45
C GLY A 124 18.99 -7.08 18.61
N TRP A 125 18.69 -6.29 17.58
CA TRP A 125 17.66 -5.24 17.66
C TRP A 125 16.31 -5.73 17.12
N SER A 126 15.23 -5.21 17.70
CA SER A 126 13.85 -5.39 17.25
C SER A 126 13.07 -4.11 17.51
N ILE A 127 12.19 -3.77 16.59
CA ILE A 127 11.30 -2.62 16.67
C ILE A 127 9.88 -3.02 16.26
N GLN A 128 8.89 -2.51 16.98
CA GLN A 128 7.48 -2.70 16.71
C GLN A 128 6.80 -1.35 16.53
N TYR A 129 5.88 -1.29 15.57
CA TYR A 129 5.09 -0.10 15.26
C TYR A 129 3.61 -0.37 15.49
N ARG A 130 2.89 0.66 15.93
CA ARG A 130 1.42 0.65 16.03
C ARG A 130 0.84 1.75 15.16
N TYR A 131 -0.38 1.53 14.68
CA TYR A 131 -1.07 2.43 13.76
C TYR A 131 -2.49 2.73 14.26
N ASP A 132 -3.00 3.91 13.94
CA ASP A 132 -4.40 4.26 14.19
C ASP A 132 -5.33 3.75 13.07
N GLY A 133 -6.65 3.93 13.24
CA GLY A 133 -7.65 3.49 12.27
C GLY A 133 -7.56 4.18 10.90
N LEU A 134 -6.88 5.33 10.81
CA LEU A 134 -6.67 6.10 9.59
C LEU A 134 -5.36 5.71 8.86
N GLY A 135 -4.60 4.77 9.42
CA GLY A 135 -3.35 4.27 8.85
C GLY A 135 -2.11 5.10 9.20
N ARG A 136 -2.20 6.02 10.17
CA ARG A 136 -1.05 6.82 10.62
C ARG A 136 -0.29 6.09 11.71
N ARG A 137 1.04 6.19 11.74
CA ARG A 137 1.86 5.58 12.80
C ARG A 137 1.58 6.27 14.13
N ALA A 138 1.14 5.49 15.12
CA ALA A 138 0.78 5.97 16.46
C ALA A 138 1.92 5.79 17.47
N SER A 139 2.73 4.73 17.33
CA SER A 139 3.89 4.51 18.20
C SER A 139 5.00 3.70 17.55
N CYS A 140 6.17 3.77 18.16
CA CYS A 140 7.37 3.02 17.84
C CYS A 140 8.03 2.56 19.15
N LYS A 141 8.29 1.26 19.27
CA LYS A 141 8.91 0.67 20.47
C LYS A 141 10.02 -0.30 20.09
N THR A 142 11.21 -0.08 20.65
CA THR A 142 12.37 -0.97 20.47
C THR A 142 12.57 -1.87 21.69
N ASN A 143 13.32 -2.96 21.51
CA ASN A 143 13.84 -3.75 22.63
C ASN A 143 15.04 -3.09 23.34
N LEU A 144 15.56 -1.99 22.80
CA LEU A 144 16.69 -1.22 23.34
C LEU A 144 16.25 -0.11 24.31
N GLY A 145 14.95 -0.04 24.62
CA GLY A 145 14.38 0.93 25.58
C GLY A 145 13.71 2.15 24.95
N HIS A 146 13.94 2.44 23.66
CA HIS A 146 13.25 3.56 22.99
C HIS A 146 11.76 3.26 22.83
N HIS A 147 10.92 4.21 23.25
CA HIS A 147 9.48 4.12 23.07
C HIS A 147 8.88 5.52 22.87
N LEU A 148 8.40 5.77 21.65
CA LEU A 148 7.83 7.05 21.22
C LEU A 148 6.37 6.88 20.80
N GLN A 149 5.55 7.89 21.06
CA GLN A 149 4.20 8.03 20.53
C GLN A 149 4.09 9.30 19.68
N TYR A 150 3.27 9.23 18.63
CA TYR A 150 3.12 10.29 17.63
C TYR A 150 1.67 10.78 17.59
N PHE A 151 1.48 12.10 17.56
CA PHE A 151 0.16 12.73 17.52
C PHE A 151 0.03 13.70 16.35
N TYR A 152 -1.21 13.85 15.86
CA TYR A 152 -1.55 14.54 14.63
C TYR A 152 -2.66 15.57 14.89
N ALA A 153 -2.29 16.73 15.45
CA ALA A 153 -3.24 17.76 15.88
C ALA A 153 -3.62 18.78 14.79
N ASP A 154 -2.90 18.80 13.67
CA ASP A 154 -3.21 19.70 12.55
C ASP A 154 -4.36 19.13 11.70
N LEU A 155 -5.56 19.69 11.87
CA LEU A 155 -6.75 19.28 11.13
C LEU A 155 -6.65 19.56 9.63
N HIS A 156 -5.83 20.54 9.22
CA HIS A 156 -5.63 20.87 7.81
C HIS A 156 -4.62 19.95 7.13
N ASN A 157 -3.70 19.37 7.92
CA ASN A 157 -2.69 18.42 7.46
C ASN A 157 -2.76 17.15 8.34
N PRO A 158 -3.78 16.28 8.15
CA PRO A 158 -4.04 15.15 9.05
C PRO A 158 -2.93 14.09 9.12
N THR A 159 -1.98 14.08 8.17
CA THR A 159 -0.80 13.20 8.17
C THR A 159 0.44 13.84 8.80
N ARG A 160 0.37 15.12 9.18
CA ARG A 160 1.47 15.86 9.80
C ARG A 160 1.55 15.54 11.29
N MET A 161 2.65 14.95 11.70
CA MET A 161 2.97 14.76 13.11
C MET A 161 3.22 16.12 13.75
N THR A 162 2.53 16.46 14.83
CA THR A 162 2.69 17.74 15.53
C THR A 162 3.28 17.58 16.92
N HIS A 163 3.11 16.42 17.56
CA HIS A 163 3.67 16.15 18.89
C HIS A 163 4.26 14.74 18.96
N VAL A 164 5.34 14.62 19.73
CA VAL A 164 5.99 13.35 20.06
C VAL A 164 6.05 13.22 21.57
N TYR A 165 5.56 12.11 22.12
CA TYR A 165 5.74 11.78 23.54
C TYR A 165 6.82 10.71 23.68
N ASN A 166 7.83 11.00 24.50
CA ASN A 166 8.93 10.08 24.76
C ASN A 166 8.77 9.42 26.14
N HIS A 167 8.62 8.10 26.17
CA HIS A 167 8.41 7.34 27.41
C HIS A 167 9.65 7.26 28.29
N SER A 168 10.85 7.46 27.74
CA SER A 168 12.10 7.35 28.50
C SER A 168 12.31 8.53 29.46
N ASN A 169 11.83 9.73 29.11
CA ASN A 169 11.92 10.94 29.94
C ASN A 169 10.55 11.56 30.28
N SER A 170 9.45 11.00 29.75
CA SER A 170 8.08 11.51 29.92
C SER A 170 7.87 12.95 29.43
N GLU A 171 8.65 13.38 28.44
CA GLU A 171 8.52 14.71 27.82
C GLU A 171 7.72 14.67 26.52
N ILE A 172 7.05 15.78 26.22
CA ILE A 172 6.36 16.02 24.95
C ILE A 172 7.20 17.01 24.14
N THR A 173 7.47 16.68 22.88
CA THR A 173 8.09 17.59 21.92
C THR A 173 7.06 18.05 20.90
N SER A 174 6.81 19.35 20.83
CA SER A 174 5.98 20.02 19.82
C SER A 174 6.82 20.34 18.59
N LEU A 175 6.27 20.11 17.40
CA LEU A 175 6.93 20.29 16.11
C LEU A 175 6.25 21.40 15.31
N TYR A 176 7.04 22.38 14.88
CA TYR A 176 6.55 23.55 14.14
C TYR A 176 7.05 23.55 12.70
N TYR A 177 6.10 23.74 11.78
CA TYR A 177 6.32 23.67 10.34
C TYR A 177 6.06 25.02 9.69
N ASP A 178 6.87 25.37 8.71
CA ASP A 178 6.69 26.60 7.92
C ASP A 178 5.50 26.48 6.94
N LEU A 179 5.28 27.53 6.16
CA LEU A 179 4.19 27.58 5.17
C LEU A 179 4.34 26.54 4.05
N GLN A 180 5.55 26.06 3.78
CA GLN A 180 5.83 24.99 2.81
C GLN A 180 5.76 23.60 3.45
N GLY A 181 5.60 23.54 4.77
CA GLY A 181 5.48 22.30 5.54
C GLY A 181 6.81 21.70 5.95
N HIS A 182 7.88 22.47 5.98
CA HIS A 182 9.20 22.01 6.41
C HIS A 182 9.36 22.28 7.92
N LEU A 183 9.97 21.33 8.64
CA LEU A 183 10.22 21.49 10.07
C LEU A 183 11.25 22.61 10.27
N PHE A 184 10.91 23.64 11.04
CA PHE A 184 11.81 24.77 11.30
C PHE A 184 12.05 25.06 12.78
N ALA A 185 11.20 24.55 13.67
CA ALA A 185 11.38 24.69 15.12
C ALA A 185 10.76 23.52 15.89
N MET A 186 11.25 23.30 17.10
CA MET A 186 10.74 22.32 18.05
C MET A 186 10.78 22.91 19.46
N GLU A 187 9.82 22.52 20.29
CA GLU A 187 9.74 22.94 21.68
C GLU A 187 9.54 21.69 22.55
N SER A 188 10.34 21.52 23.59
CA SER A 188 10.13 20.46 24.58
C SER A 188 9.30 20.97 25.74
N SER A 189 8.47 20.10 26.32
CA SER A 189 7.71 20.39 27.54
C SER A 189 8.60 20.67 28.76
N SER A 190 9.89 20.36 28.69
CA SER A 190 10.90 20.75 29.70
C SER A 190 11.31 22.23 29.61
N GLY A 191 10.89 22.96 28.58
CA GLY A 191 11.23 24.37 28.35
C GLY A 191 12.39 24.61 27.37
N GLU A 192 13.00 23.54 26.85
CA GLU A 192 14.04 23.64 25.83
C GLU A 192 13.45 23.96 24.45
N GLU A 193 14.06 24.93 23.76
CA GLU A 193 13.72 25.31 22.39
C GLU A 193 14.83 24.90 21.41
N TYR A 194 14.41 24.44 20.24
CA TYR A 194 15.31 24.05 19.16
C TYR A 194 14.87 24.66 17.84
N TYR A 195 15.83 25.17 17.07
CA TYR A 195 15.62 25.74 15.74
C TYR A 195 16.23 24.81 14.70
N VAL A 196 15.43 24.37 13.72
CA VAL A 196 15.81 23.35 12.74
C VAL A 196 16.05 24.02 11.38
N ALA A 197 17.22 23.78 10.80
CA ALA A 197 17.49 24.17 9.42
C ALA A 197 17.13 23.03 8.48
N SER A 198 16.08 23.21 7.68
CA SER A 198 15.65 22.25 6.65
C SER A 198 16.03 22.70 5.25
N ASP A 199 16.28 21.74 4.36
CA ASP A 199 16.56 22.00 2.94
C ASP A 199 15.29 22.15 2.09
N ASN A 200 15.47 22.31 0.77
CA ASN A 200 14.37 22.55 -0.18
C ASN A 200 13.40 21.37 -0.35
N THR A 201 13.71 20.22 0.24
CA THR A 201 12.85 19.03 0.27
C THR A 201 12.17 18.84 1.63
N GLY A 202 12.42 19.75 2.59
CA GLY A 202 11.97 19.62 3.97
C GLY A 202 12.81 18.64 4.80
N THR A 203 14.03 18.31 4.37
CA THR A 203 14.95 17.44 5.11
C THR A 203 15.76 18.25 6.13
N PRO A 204 15.71 17.93 7.44
CA PRO A 204 16.51 18.62 8.45
C PRO A 204 18.02 18.38 8.27
N LEU A 205 18.81 19.45 8.17
CA LEU A 205 20.28 19.41 8.01
C LEU A 205 21.04 19.84 9.26
N ALA A 206 20.45 20.66 10.12
CA ALA A 206 21.07 21.09 11.37
C ALA A 206 20.03 21.46 12.43
N VAL A 207 20.42 21.37 13.70
CA VAL A 207 19.62 21.80 14.85
C VAL A 207 20.44 22.77 15.69
N PHE A 208 19.84 23.90 16.04
CA PHE A 208 20.40 24.92 16.92
C PHE A 208 19.62 24.94 18.24
N SER A 209 20.31 25.11 19.36
CA SER A 209 19.68 25.29 20.68
C SER A 209 19.09 26.68 20.85
N ILE A 210 18.37 26.89 21.96
CA ILE A 210 17.83 28.19 22.39
C ILE A 210 18.88 29.31 22.44
N ASN A 211 20.15 28.97 22.70
CA ASN A 211 21.27 29.91 22.73
C ASN A 211 21.90 30.18 21.35
N GLY A 212 21.32 29.65 20.27
CA GLY A 212 21.82 29.80 18.89
C GLY A 212 23.06 28.96 18.56
N LEU A 213 23.41 27.97 19.40
CA LEU A 213 24.53 27.05 19.18
C LEU A 213 24.08 25.85 18.36
N MET A 214 24.88 25.44 17.37
CA MET A 214 24.59 24.23 16.58
C MET A 214 24.92 22.98 17.40
N ILE A 215 23.90 22.18 17.71
CA ILE A 215 24.02 20.97 18.55
C ILE A 215 23.95 19.66 17.76
N LYS A 216 23.47 19.72 16.51
CA LYS A 216 23.45 18.60 15.57
C LYS A 216 23.60 19.11 14.15
N GLN A 217 24.39 18.40 13.35
CA GLN A 217 24.58 18.62 11.92
C GLN A 217 24.51 17.28 11.20
N LEU A 218 23.76 17.24 10.10
CA LEU A 218 23.52 16.07 9.28
C LEU A 218 23.92 16.38 7.83
N GLN A 219 24.53 15.40 7.17
CA GLN A 219 24.75 15.43 5.73
C GLN A 219 24.21 14.16 5.07
N TYR A 220 23.48 14.37 3.99
CA TYR A 220 22.75 13.34 3.26
C TYR A 220 23.28 13.21 1.83
N THR A 221 23.31 11.99 1.31
CA THR A 221 23.41 11.76 -0.13
C THR A 221 22.15 12.26 -0.84
N ALA A 222 22.16 12.34 -2.17
CA ALA A 222 20.98 12.80 -2.92
C ALA A 222 19.73 11.93 -2.69
N TYR A 223 19.93 10.64 -2.42
CA TYR A 223 18.87 9.66 -2.12
C TYR A 223 18.58 9.53 -0.62
N GLY A 224 19.13 10.40 0.23
CA GLY A 224 18.73 10.50 1.64
C GLY A 224 19.49 9.60 2.61
N GLU A 225 20.59 8.96 2.18
CA GLU A 225 21.47 8.23 3.10
C GLU A 225 22.32 9.21 3.92
N ILE A 226 22.27 9.09 5.24
CA ILE A 226 23.11 9.91 6.14
C ILE A 226 24.53 9.37 6.11
N TYR A 227 25.49 10.21 5.70
CA TYR A 227 26.91 9.87 5.70
C TYR A 227 27.74 10.67 6.73
N TYR A 228 27.13 11.67 7.37
CA TYR A 228 27.71 12.43 8.47
C TYR A 228 26.62 12.84 9.46
N ASP A 229 26.86 12.58 10.75
CA ASP A 229 26.04 13.03 11.88
C ASP A 229 26.95 13.47 13.02
N SER A 230 26.90 14.75 13.39
CA SER A 230 27.76 15.31 14.43
C SER A 230 27.34 14.92 15.85
N ASN A 231 26.09 14.50 16.05
CA ASN A 231 25.55 14.16 17.37
C ASN A 231 24.46 13.09 17.27
N PRO A 232 24.82 11.80 17.13
CA PRO A 232 23.87 10.70 16.98
C PRO A 232 22.93 10.49 18.18
N ASP A 233 23.35 10.92 19.37
CA ASP A 233 22.56 10.77 20.60
C ASP A 233 21.33 11.72 20.62
N PHE A 234 21.42 12.85 19.91
CA PHE A 234 20.26 13.71 19.67
C PHE A 234 19.36 13.09 18.60
N GLN A 235 18.24 12.53 19.04
CA GLN A 235 17.27 11.85 18.19
C GLN A 235 16.33 12.84 17.51
N LEU A 236 16.35 12.85 16.18
CA LEU A 236 15.41 13.63 15.36
C LEU A 236 14.46 12.67 14.65
N VAL A 237 13.16 12.80 14.93
CA VAL A 237 12.14 11.88 14.38
C VAL A 237 11.87 12.16 12.90
N ILE A 238 11.80 13.44 12.51
CA ILE A 238 11.66 13.86 11.12
C ILE A 238 13.03 13.76 10.42
N GLY A 239 13.07 13.10 9.27
CA GLY A 239 14.29 12.93 8.47
C GLY A 239 14.08 13.34 7.01
N PHE A 240 14.64 12.54 6.10
CA PHE A 240 14.62 12.79 4.66
C PHE A 240 13.19 13.05 4.14
N HIS A 241 13.03 14.09 3.33
CA HIS A 241 11.76 14.53 2.75
C HIS A 241 10.62 14.77 3.77
N GLY A 242 10.96 15.04 5.04
CA GLY A 242 9.99 15.28 6.10
C GLY A 242 9.29 14.02 6.63
N GLY A 243 9.70 12.82 6.22
CA GLY A 243 9.16 11.56 6.72
C GLY A 243 9.75 11.11 8.06
N LEU A 244 9.19 10.06 8.67
CA LEU A 244 9.71 9.52 9.93
C LEU A 244 10.90 8.59 9.67
N TYR A 245 12.11 9.07 9.92
CA TYR A 245 13.31 8.27 9.69
C TYR A 245 13.62 7.37 10.89
N ASP A 246 13.94 6.11 10.60
CA ASP A 246 14.30 5.14 11.61
C ASP A 246 15.75 4.66 11.38
N PRO A 247 16.66 4.90 12.35
CA PRO A 247 18.08 4.60 12.17
C PRO A 247 18.42 3.11 12.25
N LEU A 248 17.55 2.26 12.80
CA LEU A 248 17.76 0.80 12.84
C LEU A 248 17.39 0.18 11.49
N THR A 249 16.21 0.52 10.98
CA THR A 249 15.71 -0.02 9.72
C THR A 249 16.26 0.69 8.49
N LYS A 250 16.81 1.90 8.64
CA LYS A 250 17.20 2.77 7.51
C LYS A 250 16.03 3.00 6.54
N LEU A 251 14.81 3.12 7.08
CA LEU A 251 13.61 3.43 6.33
C LEU A 251 13.08 4.81 6.72
N VAL A 252 12.43 5.47 5.77
CA VAL A 252 11.71 6.72 5.99
C VAL A 252 10.24 6.45 5.76
N HIS A 253 9.43 6.56 6.81
CA HIS A 253 8.00 6.30 6.74
C HIS A 253 7.23 7.54 6.30
N PHE A 254 6.40 7.37 5.28
CA PHE A 254 5.30 8.24 4.93
C PHE A 254 4.02 7.44 5.09
N THR A 255 2.92 8.06 5.54
CA THR A 255 1.69 7.38 5.97
C THR A 255 1.28 6.14 5.15
N GLN A 256 1.38 6.19 3.81
CA GLN A 256 1.07 5.04 2.94
C GLN A 256 2.26 4.18 2.49
N ARG A 257 3.50 4.69 2.46
CA ARG A 257 4.67 3.98 1.91
C ARG A 257 5.93 4.28 2.70
N ASP A 258 6.80 3.27 2.81
CA ASP A 258 8.14 3.44 3.35
C ASP A 258 9.16 3.56 2.21
N TYR A 259 10.16 4.39 2.41
CA TYR A 259 11.26 4.62 1.49
C TYR A 259 12.56 4.05 2.06
N ASP A 260 13.28 3.24 1.28
CA ASP A 260 14.59 2.69 1.66
C ASP A 260 15.70 3.61 1.16
N ILE A 261 16.38 4.27 2.12
CA ILE A 261 17.47 5.22 1.82
C ILE A 261 18.72 4.53 1.25
N LEU A 262 18.91 3.24 1.49
CA LEU A 262 20.09 2.51 0.99
C LEU A 262 19.90 2.10 -0.48
N ALA A 263 18.68 1.70 -0.84
CA ALA A 263 18.34 1.28 -2.20
C ALA A 263 17.87 2.44 -3.11
N GLY A 264 17.56 3.61 -2.53
CA GLY A 264 17.09 4.78 -3.26
C GLY A 264 15.69 4.61 -3.87
N ARG A 265 14.80 3.82 -3.23
CA ARG A 265 13.48 3.45 -3.78
C ARG A 265 12.43 3.19 -2.71
N TRP A 266 11.17 3.15 -3.10
CA TRP A 266 10.06 2.71 -2.25
C TRP A 266 10.18 1.22 -1.90
N THR A 267 9.74 0.82 -0.69
CA THR A 267 9.72 -0.59 -0.25
C THR A 267 8.52 -1.37 -0.78
N SER A 268 7.54 -0.67 -1.35
CA SER A 268 6.32 -1.22 -1.94
C SER A 268 5.93 -0.47 -3.21
N PRO A 269 5.29 -1.15 -4.18
CA PRO A 269 4.80 -0.52 -5.39
C PRO A 269 3.52 0.29 -5.11
N ASP A 270 3.30 1.37 -5.87
CA ASP A 270 1.98 2.01 -5.94
C ASP A 270 1.16 1.41 -7.09
N TYR A 271 0.34 0.40 -6.78
CA TYR A 271 -0.52 -0.24 -7.78
C TYR A 271 -1.62 0.67 -8.33
N THR A 272 -1.92 1.81 -7.70
CA THR A 272 -2.92 2.75 -8.22
C THR A 272 -2.45 3.50 -9.46
N MET A 273 -1.13 3.52 -9.73
CA MET A 273 -0.56 4.05 -10.98
C MET A 273 -1.21 3.43 -12.23
N TRP A 274 -1.52 2.12 -12.18
CA TRP A 274 -2.16 1.40 -13.28
C TRP A 274 -3.52 1.97 -13.71
N LYS A 275 -4.21 2.69 -12.82
CA LYS A 275 -5.52 3.30 -13.10
C LYS A 275 -5.46 4.36 -14.20
N ASN A 276 -4.37 5.12 -14.26
CA ASN A 276 -4.27 6.30 -15.12
C ASN A 276 -3.20 6.18 -16.21
N ILE A 277 -2.24 5.26 -16.09
CA ILE A 277 -1.14 5.13 -17.06
C ILE A 277 -1.61 4.84 -18.50
N GLY A 278 -2.76 4.18 -18.67
CA GLY A 278 -3.36 3.98 -19.99
C GLY A 278 -3.97 5.25 -20.61
N LYS A 279 -4.32 6.24 -19.77
CA LYS A 279 -4.84 7.55 -20.19
C LYS A 279 -3.74 8.57 -20.42
N GLU A 280 -2.70 8.47 -19.59
CA GLU A 280 -1.53 9.35 -19.60
C GLU A 280 -0.26 8.50 -19.74
N PRO A 281 -0.01 7.90 -20.92
CA PRO A 281 1.16 7.05 -21.11
C PRO A 281 2.45 7.87 -20.97
N ALA A 282 3.30 7.44 -20.05
CA ALA A 282 4.62 8.02 -19.79
C ALA A 282 5.56 6.92 -19.28
N PRO A 283 6.90 7.12 -19.32
CA PRO A 283 7.84 6.25 -18.62
C PRO A 283 7.48 6.15 -17.13
N PHE A 284 7.42 4.94 -16.59
CA PHE A 284 7.05 4.71 -15.20
C PHE A 284 7.80 3.50 -14.63
N ASN A 285 7.97 3.50 -13.31
CA ASN A 285 8.45 2.36 -12.54
C ASN A 285 7.74 2.40 -11.18
N LEU A 286 7.26 1.24 -10.72
CA LEU A 286 6.41 1.17 -9.51
C LEU A 286 7.16 1.52 -8.22
N TYR A 287 8.50 1.42 -8.22
CA TYR A 287 9.36 1.59 -7.05
C TYR A 287 10.22 2.85 -7.11
N MET A 288 10.45 3.44 -8.29
CA MET A 288 11.36 4.59 -8.42
C MET A 288 10.91 5.78 -7.57
N PHE A 289 11.87 6.49 -7.01
CA PHE A 289 11.61 7.64 -6.16
C PHE A 289 11.72 8.93 -6.98
N LYS A 290 10.61 9.68 -7.06
CA LYS A 290 10.52 10.99 -7.75
C LYS A 290 11.13 10.98 -9.16
N SER A 291 10.81 9.96 -9.95
CA SER A 291 11.36 9.74 -11.29
C SER A 291 12.89 9.82 -11.35
N ASN A 292 13.57 9.29 -10.32
CA ASN A 292 15.01 9.35 -10.14
C ASN A 292 15.61 10.78 -10.08
N ASN A 293 14.80 11.77 -9.72
CA ASN A 293 15.20 13.13 -9.44
C ASN A 293 14.80 13.51 -7.99
N PRO A 294 15.53 13.00 -6.97
CA PRO A 294 15.10 13.11 -5.58
C PRO A 294 15.08 14.55 -5.05
N LEU A 295 15.90 15.45 -5.59
CA LEU A 295 16.11 16.79 -5.02
C LEU A 295 15.18 17.88 -5.58
N SER A 296 14.55 17.62 -6.73
CA SER A 296 13.64 18.57 -7.39
C SER A 296 12.19 18.29 -7.01
N ASN A 297 11.29 19.27 -7.14
CA ASN A 297 9.86 18.99 -7.09
C ASN A 297 9.46 18.10 -8.29
N GLU A 298 8.51 17.19 -8.11
CA GLU A 298 8.03 16.36 -9.23
C GLU A 298 7.44 17.25 -10.33
N LEU A 299 7.79 16.92 -11.57
CA LEU A 299 7.30 17.64 -12.74
C LEU A 299 5.88 17.19 -13.05
N ASP A 300 4.94 18.11 -12.92
CA ASP A 300 3.51 17.91 -13.15
C ASP A 300 2.96 19.10 -13.95
N LEU A 301 1.90 18.88 -14.71
CA LEU A 301 1.23 19.99 -15.41
C LEU A 301 0.88 21.13 -14.44
N LYS A 302 0.52 20.84 -13.17
CA LYS A 302 0.27 21.82 -12.10
C LYS A 302 1.37 22.86 -11.92
N ASN A 303 2.62 22.60 -12.29
CA ASN A 303 3.69 23.61 -12.23
C ASN A 303 3.40 24.82 -13.15
N TYR A 304 2.65 24.64 -14.24
CA TYR A 304 2.20 25.73 -15.11
C TYR A 304 0.95 26.41 -14.55
N VAL A 305 1.06 27.47 -13.77
CA VAL A 305 -0.09 28.06 -13.09
C VAL A 305 -1.02 28.79 -14.06
N THR A 306 -2.22 28.23 -14.28
CA THR A 306 -3.21 28.71 -15.26
C THR A 306 -4.59 29.00 -14.66
N ASP A 307 -4.69 29.00 -13.34
CA ASP A 307 -5.92 29.25 -12.59
C ASP A 307 -5.65 30.23 -11.43
N VAL A 308 -6.62 31.09 -11.15
CA VAL A 308 -6.53 32.21 -10.20
C VAL A 308 -6.32 31.72 -8.79
N LYS A 309 -7.01 30.63 -8.38
CA LYS A 309 -6.82 30.07 -7.03
C LYS A 309 -5.37 29.63 -6.79
N SER A 310 -4.71 29.03 -7.79
CA SER A 310 -3.31 28.62 -7.66
C SER A 310 -2.36 29.82 -7.65
N TRP A 311 -2.63 30.88 -8.42
CA TRP A 311 -1.88 32.14 -8.30
C TRP A 311 -2.00 32.75 -6.90
N LEU A 312 -3.21 32.83 -6.36
CA LEU A 312 -3.46 33.36 -5.01
C LEU A 312 -2.67 32.59 -3.93
N VAL A 313 -2.62 31.25 -4.02
CA VAL A 313 -1.83 30.42 -3.11
C VAL A 313 -0.33 30.77 -3.16
N MET A 314 0.23 31.07 -4.34
CA MET A 314 1.64 31.47 -4.47
C MET A 314 1.96 32.78 -3.73
N PHE A 315 0.99 33.70 -3.64
CA PHE A 315 1.11 34.96 -2.89
C PHE A 315 0.79 34.81 -1.39
N GLY A 316 0.54 33.60 -0.91
CA GLY A 316 0.22 33.31 0.49
C GLY A 316 -1.25 33.52 0.86
N PHE A 317 -2.15 33.74 -0.11
CA PHE A 317 -3.58 33.84 0.16
C PHE A 317 -4.17 32.46 0.44
N GLN A 318 -4.91 32.36 1.54
CA GLN A 318 -5.61 31.13 1.94
C GLN A 318 -7.13 31.35 1.89
N LEU A 319 -7.73 31.29 0.69
CA LEU A 319 -9.18 31.51 0.51
C LEU A 319 -10.04 30.57 1.37
N SER A 320 -9.57 29.35 1.65
CA SER A 320 -10.26 28.41 2.53
C SER A 320 -10.45 28.89 3.97
N ASN A 321 -9.67 29.89 4.42
CA ASN A 321 -9.84 30.48 5.76
C ASN A 321 -10.94 31.55 5.80
N ILE A 322 -11.28 32.15 4.65
CA ILE A 322 -12.20 33.29 4.57
C ILE A 322 -13.53 32.94 3.89
N ILE A 323 -13.53 31.99 2.96
CA ILE A 323 -14.72 31.51 2.26
C ILE A 323 -15.02 30.10 2.78
N PRO A 324 -16.05 29.92 3.62
CA PRO A 324 -16.42 28.60 4.14
C PRO A 324 -16.68 27.59 3.01
N GLY A 325 -16.10 26.40 3.14
CA GLY A 325 -16.23 25.33 2.15
C GLY A 325 -15.30 25.46 0.92
N PHE A 326 -14.57 26.57 0.77
CA PHE A 326 -13.63 26.72 -0.35
C PHE A 326 -12.50 25.68 -0.25
N PRO A 327 -12.15 24.98 -1.35
CA PRO A 327 -11.21 23.88 -1.31
C PRO A 327 -9.82 24.34 -0.86
N ARG A 328 -9.28 23.69 0.17
CA ARG A 328 -7.91 23.91 0.64
C ARG A 328 -6.91 23.26 -0.32
N ALA A 329 -5.83 23.97 -0.65
CA ALA A 329 -4.72 23.42 -1.41
C ALA A 329 -4.09 22.25 -0.65
N LYS A 330 -3.97 21.09 -1.30
CA LYS A 330 -3.42 19.87 -0.70
C LYS A 330 -1.89 19.98 -0.59
N MET A 331 -1.34 19.72 0.59
CA MET A 331 0.10 19.78 0.85
C MET A 331 0.63 18.40 1.26
N TYR A 332 0.60 17.46 0.32
CA TYR A 332 1.02 16.08 0.53
C TYR A 332 2.14 15.71 -0.44
N PHE A 333 3.23 15.14 0.08
CA PHE A 333 4.24 14.47 -0.74
C PHE A 333 3.76 13.06 -1.15
N VAL A 334 3.25 12.28 -0.18
CA VAL A 334 2.58 11.00 -0.43
C VAL A 334 1.08 11.18 -0.16
N PRO A 335 0.19 10.77 -1.09
CA PRO A 335 -1.25 10.87 -0.88
C PRO A 335 -1.71 10.17 0.42
N PRO A 336 -2.70 10.74 1.14
CA PRO A 336 -3.27 10.11 2.34
C PRO A 336 -4.11 8.87 2.00
N SER A 337 -4.34 7.99 2.98
CA SER A 337 -5.19 6.79 2.88
C SER A 337 -6.63 7.12 2.43
N TYR A 338 -7.30 6.15 1.80
CA TYR A 338 -8.69 6.30 1.33
C TYR A 338 -9.66 6.70 2.45
N GLU A 339 -9.44 6.18 3.66
CA GLU A 339 -10.23 6.43 4.87
C GLU A 339 -10.31 7.93 5.24
N LEU A 340 -9.39 8.76 4.73
CA LEU A 340 -9.34 10.21 4.94
C LEU A 340 -10.12 11.00 3.86
N SER A 341 -10.82 10.33 2.95
CA SER A 341 -11.58 10.96 1.86
C SER A 341 -13.08 10.77 2.02
N GLU A 342 -13.85 11.86 1.99
CA GLU A 342 -15.32 11.79 1.99
C GLU A 342 -15.97 12.82 1.06
N SER A 343 -16.93 12.35 0.27
CA SER A 343 -18.26 12.94 0.10
C SER A 343 -19.15 12.00 -0.69
N GLN A 344 -20.46 11.95 -0.38
CA GLN A 344 -21.46 11.28 -1.20
C GLN A 344 -22.56 12.26 -1.58
N LEU A 345 -22.96 12.23 -2.86
CA LEU A 345 -24.09 12.97 -3.41
C LEU A 345 -25.12 11.94 -3.92
N ILE A 346 -26.17 11.70 -3.15
CA ILE A 346 -27.13 10.62 -3.39
C ILE A 346 -28.42 11.16 -4.02
N THR A 347 -28.96 12.28 -3.52
CA THR A 347 -30.26 12.82 -3.92
C THR A 347 -30.15 13.99 -4.91
N GLY A 348 -31.23 14.24 -5.66
CA GLY A 348 -31.29 15.37 -6.60
C GLY A 348 -31.18 16.75 -5.93
N VAL A 349 -31.70 16.88 -4.69
CA VAL A 349 -31.55 18.11 -3.90
C VAL A 349 -30.09 18.32 -3.49
N GLN A 350 -29.37 17.27 -3.07
CA GLN A 350 -27.93 17.36 -2.76
C GLN A 350 -27.12 17.80 -3.98
N GLN A 351 -27.40 17.25 -5.16
CA GLN A 351 -26.73 17.68 -6.40
C GLN A 351 -27.05 19.13 -6.76
N THR A 352 -28.27 19.60 -6.49
CA THR A 352 -28.66 20.99 -6.76
C THR A 352 -27.97 21.94 -5.79
N THR A 353 -27.88 21.59 -4.51
CA THR A 353 -27.09 22.32 -3.52
C THR A 353 -25.62 22.40 -3.93
N GLU A 354 -25.04 21.29 -4.39
CA GLU A 354 -23.65 21.26 -4.84
C GLU A 354 -23.42 22.16 -6.07
N ARG A 355 -24.35 22.20 -7.03
CA ARG A 355 -24.27 23.13 -8.16
C ARG A 355 -24.24 24.60 -7.71
N HIS A 356 -25.06 24.97 -6.72
CA HIS A 356 -25.05 26.33 -6.16
C HIS A 356 -23.73 26.63 -5.45
N ASN A 357 -23.22 25.69 -4.64
CA ASN A 357 -21.93 25.85 -3.94
C ASN A 357 -20.77 26.01 -4.94
N GLN A 358 -20.67 25.14 -5.95
CA GLN A 358 -19.61 25.21 -6.97
C GLN A 358 -19.68 26.49 -7.78
N ALA A 359 -20.89 26.93 -8.17
CA ALA A 359 -21.06 28.18 -8.91
C ALA A 359 -20.68 29.42 -8.06
N PHE A 360 -20.99 29.41 -6.76
CA PHE A 360 -20.62 30.49 -5.84
C PHE A 360 -19.09 30.58 -5.61
N MET A 361 -18.40 29.44 -5.64
CA MET A 361 -16.94 29.38 -5.44
C MET A 361 -16.12 29.56 -6.73
N ALA A 362 -16.76 29.72 -7.89
CA ALA A 362 -16.06 29.96 -9.16
C ALA A 362 -15.41 31.35 -9.17
N LEU A 363 -14.12 31.43 -9.54
CA LEU A 363 -13.37 32.69 -9.59
C LEU A 363 -13.25 33.23 -11.01
N GLU A 364 -12.89 32.37 -11.96
CA GLU A 364 -12.70 32.73 -13.35
C GLU A 364 -14.00 32.69 -14.15
N GLY A 365 -14.18 33.62 -15.08
CA GLY A 365 -15.28 33.55 -16.04
C GLY A 365 -15.17 32.35 -17.00
N GLN A 366 -13.95 31.85 -17.23
CA GLN A 366 -13.68 30.66 -18.04
C GLN A 366 -12.40 29.96 -17.55
N VAL A 367 -12.47 28.64 -17.40
CA VAL A 367 -11.33 27.79 -17.00
C VAL A 367 -10.90 26.92 -18.17
N ILE A 368 -9.60 26.91 -18.47
CA ILE A 368 -9.05 26.07 -19.53
C ILE A 368 -8.98 24.60 -19.09
N SER A 369 -9.19 23.68 -20.05
CA SER A 369 -8.96 22.25 -19.78
C SER A 369 -7.48 21.93 -19.92
N LYS A 370 -6.79 21.85 -18.78
CA LYS A 370 -5.34 21.62 -18.72
C LYS A 370 -5.00 20.14 -18.85
N ARG A 371 -5.03 19.63 -20.08
CA ARG A 371 -4.69 18.24 -20.42
C ARG A 371 -3.89 18.22 -21.72
N LEU A 372 -2.79 17.48 -21.73
CA LEU A 372 -1.97 17.20 -22.92
C LEU A 372 -2.14 15.76 -23.41
N HIS A 373 -3.34 15.20 -23.22
CA HIS A 373 -3.71 13.84 -23.62
C HIS A 373 -5.14 13.82 -24.16
N ALA A 374 -5.46 12.79 -24.94
CA ALA A 374 -6.79 12.61 -25.51
C ALA A 374 -7.83 12.22 -24.43
N ASN A 375 -9.07 12.68 -24.60
CA ASN A 375 -10.14 12.28 -23.69
C ASN A 375 -10.55 10.82 -23.91
N ILE A 376 -10.41 10.00 -22.86
CA ILE A 376 -10.85 8.59 -22.86
C ILE A 376 -12.18 8.48 -22.11
N ARG A 377 -13.11 7.68 -22.64
CA ARG A 377 -14.39 7.41 -21.96
C ARG A 377 -14.14 6.57 -20.71
N GLU A 378 -14.55 7.11 -19.57
CA GLU A 378 -14.39 6.44 -18.28
C GLU A 378 -15.68 5.76 -17.86
N LYS A 379 -15.56 4.59 -17.22
CA LYS A 379 -16.67 3.87 -16.60
C LYS A 379 -16.29 3.57 -15.15
N ALA A 380 -17.21 3.83 -14.23
CA ALA A 380 -16.98 3.64 -12.80
C ALA A 380 -16.47 2.21 -12.50
N GLY A 381 -15.36 2.11 -11.77
CA GLY A 381 -14.74 0.83 -11.39
C GLY A 381 -14.01 0.07 -12.51
N HIS A 382 -13.99 0.56 -13.75
CA HIS A 382 -13.35 -0.13 -14.89
C HIS A 382 -12.03 0.56 -15.25
N TRP A 383 -10.90 -0.05 -14.87
CA TRP A 383 -9.56 0.49 -15.14
C TRP A 383 -8.90 -0.13 -16.38
N PHE A 384 -9.20 -1.40 -16.63
CA PHE A 384 -8.57 -2.21 -17.67
C PHE A 384 -9.57 -2.63 -18.74
N ALA A 385 -9.06 -3.29 -19.79
CA ALA A 385 -9.88 -3.93 -20.80
C ALA A 385 -10.86 -4.93 -20.16
N THR A 386 -12.12 -4.86 -20.56
CA THR A 386 -13.16 -5.76 -20.05
C THR A 386 -13.06 -7.14 -20.70
N THR A 387 -13.20 -8.19 -19.90
CA THR A 387 -13.36 -9.57 -20.38
C THR A 387 -14.82 -9.86 -20.73
N THR A 388 -15.05 -10.93 -21.50
CA THR A 388 -16.41 -11.41 -21.79
C THR A 388 -17.13 -11.77 -20.49
N PRO A 389 -18.31 -11.20 -20.21
CA PRO A 389 -19.05 -11.52 -18.99
C PRO A 389 -19.77 -12.87 -19.13
N ILE A 390 -19.85 -13.63 -18.03
CA ILE A 390 -20.72 -14.82 -17.94
C ILE A 390 -22.20 -14.40 -18.04
N ILE A 391 -22.57 -13.29 -17.40
CA ILE A 391 -23.88 -12.66 -17.58
C ILE A 391 -23.86 -11.85 -18.88
N GLY A 392 -24.31 -12.49 -19.96
CA GLY A 392 -24.22 -11.95 -21.31
C GLY A 392 -25.05 -10.68 -21.55
N LYS A 393 -24.76 -10.00 -22.66
CA LYS A 393 -25.49 -8.81 -23.10
C LYS A 393 -26.98 -9.11 -23.25
N GLY A 394 -27.83 -8.23 -22.71
CA GLY A 394 -29.28 -8.38 -22.80
C GLY A 394 -29.88 -9.31 -21.73
N ILE A 395 -29.09 -9.79 -20.77
CA ILE A 395 -29.55 -10.54 -19.60
C ILE A 395 -29.66 -9.58 -18.41
N MET A 396 -30.79 -9.64 -17.71
CA MET A 396 -30.98 -9.04 -16.40
C MET A 396 -30.61 -10.08 -15.35
N PHE A 397 -29.82 -9.67 -14.35
CA PHE A 397 -29.41 -10.49 -13.22
C PHE A 397 -29.54 -9.66 -11.95
N ALA A 398 -30.32 -10.14 -10.99
CA ALA A 398 -30.54 -9.48 -9.72
C ALA A 398 -30.45 -10.48 -8.57
N VAL A 399 -29.74 -10.08 -7.50
CA VAL A 399 -29.68 -10.80 -6.22
C VAL A 399 -30.35 -9.92 -5.17
N LYS A 400 -31.49 -10.36 -4.63
CA LYS A 400 -32.22 -9.63 -3.58
C LYS A 400 -32.44 -10.58 -2.41
N GLU A 401 -31.89 -10.22 -1.24
CA GLU A 401 -31.95 -11.06 -0.03
C GLU A 401 -31.48 -12.50 -0.31
N GLY A 402 -30.31 -12.62 -0.95
CA GLY A 402 -29.74 -13.90 -1.40
C GLY A 402 -30.46 -14.60 -2.55
N ARG A 403 -31.65 -14.17 -3.01
CA ARG A 403 -32.37 -14.84 -4.11
C ARG A 403 -32.02 -14.28 -5.47
N VAL A 404 -31.69 -15.17 -6.41
CA VAL A 404 -31.35 -14.84 -7.79
C VAL A 404 -32.61 -14.82 -8.66
N THR A 405 -32.79 -13.71 -9.37
CA THR A 405 -33.80 -13.56 -10.42
C THR A 405 -33.14 -13.10 -11.70
N THR A 406 -33.55 -13.70 -12.82
CA THR A 406 -33.01 -13.35 -14.14
C THR A 406 -34.13 -12.98 -15.11
N GLY A 407 -33.80 -12.12 -16.07
CA GLY A 407 -34.68 -11.75 -17.17
C GLY A 407 -33.93 -11.71 -18.48
N THR A 408 -34.65 -11.84 -19.59
CA THR A 408 -34.05 -11.82 -20.93
C THR A 408 -34.67 -10.72 -21.76
N SER A 409 -33.85 -10.06 -22.58
CA SER A 409 -34.30 -9.10 -23.60
C SER A 409 -34.15 -9.71 -25.00
N SER A 410 -34.72 -9.07 -26.00
CA SER A 410 -34.68 -9.55 -27.40
C SER A 410 -33.26 -9.68 -27.95
N ILE A 411 -32.31 -8.85 -27.51
CA ILE A 411 -30.91 -8.87 -27.98
C ILE A 411 -30.06 -9.99 -27.35
N ALA A 412 -30.58 -10.72 -26.35
CA ALA A 412 -29.83 -11.77 -25.68
C ALA A 412 -29.61 -12.98 -26.61
N MET A 413 -28.35 -13.39 -26.75
CA MET A 413 -27.94 -14.61 -27.46
C MET A 413 -28.49 -15.87 -26.78
N GLU A 414 -28.68 -16.94 -27.54
CA GLU A 414 -29.27 -18.18 -27.03
C GLU A 414 -28.48 -18.77 -25.85
N ASP A 415 -27.15 -18.85 -25.96
CA ASP A 415 -26.30 -19.37 -24.89
C ASP A 415 -26.34 -18.49 -23.62
N SER A 416 -26.50 -17.17 -23.78
CA SER A 416 -26.72 -16.27 -22.63
C SER A 416 -28.07 -16.52 -21.95
N ARG A 417 -29.11 -16.86 -22.72
CA ARG A 417 -30.42 -17.25 -22.17
C ARG A 417 -30.35 -18.58 -21.44
N LYS A 418 -29.54 -19.54 -21.93
CA LYS A 418 -29.29 -20.82 -21.22
C LYS A 418 -28.70 -20.56 -19.84
N ILE A 419 -27.64 -19.75 -19.73
CA ILE A 419 -27.03 -19.40 -18.45
C ILE A 419 -28.05 -18.72 -17.52
N ALA A 420 -28.82 -17.76 -18.03
CA ALA A 420 -29.84 -17.07 -17.24
C ALA A 420 -30.91 -18.03 -16.69
N SER A 421 -31.42 -18.94 -17.54
CA SER A 421 -32.39 -19.97 -17.15
C SER A 421 -31.86 -20.85 -16.02
N VAL A 422 -30.60 -21.28 -16.11
CA VAL A 422 -29.96 -22.11 -15.08
C VAL A 422 -29.80 -21.34 -13.77
N LEU A 423 -29.34 -20.09 -13.81
CA LEU A 423 -29.16 -19.26 -12.60
C LEU A 423 -30.47 -18.83 -11.94
N ASN A 424 -31.57 -18.81 -12.68
CA ASN A 424 -32.85 -18.34 -12.16
C ASN A 424 -33.32 -19.20 -10.96
N ASN A 425 -33.86 -18.53 -9.93
CA ASN A 425 -34.32 -19.13 -8.68
C ASN A 425 -33.22 -19.82 -7.85
N ALA A 426 -31.94 -19.54 -8.12
CA ALA A 426 -30.86 -19.94 -7.24
C ALA A 426 -30.81 -19.05 -5.97
N TYR A 427 -30.16 -19.56 -4.92
CA TYR A 427 -29.81 -18.79 -3.72
C TYR A 427 -28.30 -18.56 -3.71
N TYR A 428 -27.89 -17.30 -3.65
CA TYR A 428 -26.49 -16.88 -3.54
C TYR A 428 -26.01 -16.94 -2.09
N LEU A 429 -24.79 -17.43 -1.87
CA LEU A 429 -24.15 -17.42 -0.56
C LEU A 429 -23.48 -16.06 -0.30
N GLU A 430 -24.26 -15.13 0.26
CA GLU A 430 -23.81 -13.79 0.60
C GLU A 430 -22.57 -13.80 1.52
N LYS A 431 -21.61 -12.91 1.23
CA LYS A 431 -20.30 -12.77 1.91
C LYS A 431 -19.36 -13.99 1.86
N MET A 432 -19.75 -15.11 1.25
CA MET A 432 -18.94 -16.33 1.17
C MET A 432 -18.45 -16.56 -0.27
N HIS A 433 -17.82 -15.54 -0.87
CA HIS A 433 -17.11 -15.65 -2.14
C HIS A 433 -15.63 -15.44 -1.88
N TYR A 434 -14.77 -16.15 -2.61
CA TYR A 434 -13.34 -16.21 -2.30
C TYR A 434 -12.48 -16.23 -3.56
N SER A 435 -11.23 -15.80 -3.42
CA SER A 435 -10.19 -15.93 -4.45
C SER A 435 -9.43 -17.24 -4.28
N ILE A 436 -9.83 -18.29 -5.00
CA ILE A 436 -9.29 -19.65 -4.85
C ILE A 436 -8.45 -20.00 -6.08
N GLU A 437 -7.15 -20.25 -5.89
CA GLU A 437 -6.22 -20.55 -7.00
C GLU A 437 -6.29 -19.49 -8.14
N GLY A 438 -6.46 -18.22 -7.76
CA GLY A 438 -6.60 -17.09 -8.70
C GLY A 438 -7.97 -16.97 -9.37
N LYS A 439 -8.97 -17.78 -8.98
CA LYS A 439 -10.36 -17.67 -9.47
C LYS A 439 -11.22 -16.85 -8.52
N ASP A 440 -12.06 -15.98 -9.07
CA ASP A 440 -13.11 -15.26 -8.35
C ASP A 440 -14.34 -16.16 -8.26
N THR A 441 -14.48 -16.84 -7.13
CA THR A 441 -15.36 -17.99 -6.96
C THR A 441 -16.62 -17.59 -6.20
N HIS A 442 -17.77 -17.69 -6.87
CA HIS A 442 -19.08 -17.40 -6.30
C HIS A 442 -19.92 -18.66 -6.17
N TYR A 443 -20.59 -18.84 -5.02
CA TYR A 443 -21.37 -20.04 -4.71
C TYR A 443 -22.87 -19.77 -4.70
N PHE A 444 -23.60 -20.67 -5.35
CA PHE A 444 -25.05 -20.67 -5.46
C PHE A 444 -25.61 -22.06 -5.14
N VAL A 445 -26.86 -22.12 -4.68
CA VAL A 445 -27.60 -23.38 -4.52
C VAL A 445 -28.95 -23.33 -5.23
N LYS A 446 -29.39 -24.46 -5.78
CA LYS A 446 -30.76 -24.66 -6.28
C LYS A 446 -31.42 -25.81 -5.55
N ILE A 447 -32.62 -25.56 -5.05
CA ILE A 447 -33.48 -26.57 -4.42
C ILE A 447 -34.36 -27.18 -5.51
N GLY A 448 -34.07 -28.41 -5.91
CA GLY A 448 -34.75 -29.11 -7.00
C GLY A 448 -33.82 -30.04 -7.78
N SER A 449 -34.37 -30.72 -8.79
CA SER A 449 -33.57 -31.54 -9.72
C SER A 449 -32.80 -30.66 -10.72
N SER A 450 -31.60 -31.11 -11.10
CA SER A 450 -30.80 -30.51 -12.17
C SER A 450 -31.32 -30.82 -13.58
N ASP A 451 -32.24 -31.77 -13.74
CA ASP A 451 -32.61 -32.32 -15.06
C ASP A 451 -33.12 -31.25 -16.03
N SER A 452 -33.98 -30.34 -15.56
CA SER A 452 -34.51 -29.22 -16.38
C SER A 452 -33.37 -28.31 -16.89
N ASP A 453 -32.37 -28.06 -16.06
CA ASP A 453 -31.23 -27.21 -16.39
C ASP A 453 -30.25 -27.93 -17.32
N LEU A 454 -30.05 -29.24 -17.14
CA LEU A 454 -29.21 -30.07 -18.01
C LEU A 454 -29.80 -30.20 -19.42
N VAL A 455 -31.13 -30.32 -19.53
CA VAL A 455 -31.84 -30.25 -20.82
C VAL A 455 -31.60 -28.90 -21.49
N THR A 456 -31.72 -27.81 -20.73
CA THR A 456 -31.47 -26.44 -21.23
C THR A 456 -30.04 -26.25 -21.74
N LEU A 457 -29.06 -26.83 -21.05
CA LEU A 457 -27.64 -26.79 -21.45
C LEU A 457 -27.30 -27.77 -22.59
N ALA A 458 -28.21 -28.69 -22.91
CA ALA A 458 -28.00 -29.80 -23.84
C ALA A 458 -26.70 -30.57 -23.52
N MET A 459 -26.56 -31.01 -22.26
CA MET A 459 -25.43 -31.81 -21.79
C MET A 459 -25.80 -32.66 -20.56
N THR A 460 -25.05 -33.73 -20.31
CA THR A 460 -25.28 -34.66 -19.18
C THR A 460 -24.14 -34.65 -18.16
N SER A 461 -22.89 -34.58 -18.61
CA SER A 461 -21.69 -34.49 -17.76
C SER A 461 -20.51 -33.92 -18.55
N GLY A 462 -19.41 -33.61 -17.87
CA GLY A 462 -18.18 -33.14 -18.49
C GLY A 462 -18.17 -31.65 -18.76
N ARG A 463 -17.31 -31.20 -19.69
CA ARG A 463 -17.10 -29.78 -20.01
C ARG A 463 -17.61 -29.45 -21.41
N LYS A 464 -18.34 -28.33 -21.54
CA LYS A 464 -18.80 -27.74 -22.81
C LYS A 464 -18.35 -26.29 -22.89
N VAL A 465 -17.93 -25.85 -24.07
CA VAL A 465 -17.60 -24.44 -24.33
C VAL A 465 -18.75 -23.82 -25.13
N LEU A 466 -19.30 -22.71 -24.65
CA LEU A 466 -20.36 -21.96 -25.32
C LEU A 466 -19.77 -21.06 -26.42
N GLU A 467 -20.61 -20.51 -27.29
CA GLU A 467 -20.15 -19.60 -28.37
C GLU A 467 -19.45 -18.35 -27.83
N SER A 468 -19.84 -17.89 -26.64
CA SER A 468 -19.18 -16.79 -25.92
C SER A 468 -17.79 -17.12 -25.39
N GLY A 469 -17.37 -18.40 -25.46
CA GLY A 469 -16.14 -18.91 -24.84
C GLY A 469 -16.29 -19.29 -23.37
N VAL A 470 -17.49 -19.16 -22.78
CA VAL A 470 -17.76 -19.57 -21.39
C VAL A 470 -17.70 -21.10 -21.29
N ASN A 471 -16.93 -21.60 -20.32
CA ASN A 471 -16.89 -23.01 -19.98
C ASN A 471 -18.06 -23.36 -19.05
N VAL A 472 -18.78 -24.43 -19.39
CA VAL A 472 -19.79 -25.06 -18.55
C VAL A 472 -19.29 -26.44 -18.15
N THR A 473 -19.16 -26.71 -16.86
CA THR A 473 -18.74 -28.02 -16.35
C THR A 473 -19.84 -28.62 -15.51
N VAL A 474 -20.24 -29.86 -15.81
CA VAL A 474 -21.23 -30.62 -15.05
C VAL A 474 -20.55 -31.82 -14.41
N SER A 475 -20.65 -31.94 -13.08
CA SER A 475 -20.07 -33.03 -12.31
C SER A 475 -20.99 -33.49 -11.18
N GLN A 476 -20.75 -34.69 -10.66
CA GLN A 476 -21.44 -35.23 -9.49
C GLN A 476 -20.43 -35.57 -8.39
N PRO A 477 -19.86 -34.56 -7.71
CA PRO A 477 -18.87 -34.79 -6.66
C PRO A 477 -19.47 -35.52 -5.46
N THR A 478 -18.65 -36.37 -4.83
CA THR A 478 -18.92 -36.99 -3.52
C THR A 478 -17.94 -36.38 -2.52
N LEU A 479 -18.45 -35.65 -1.53
CA LEU A 479 -17.64 -34.94 -0.54
C LEU A 479 -17.94 -35.45 0.87
N LEU A 480 -16.89 -35.46 1.70
CA LEU A 480 -16.99 -35.70 3.14
C LEU A 480 -16.92 -34.34 3.86
N ILE A 481 -18.01 -33.95 4.52
CA ILE A 481 -18.09 -32.69 5.27
C ILE A 481 -18.48 -33.03 6.70
N ASN A 482 -17.65 -32.68 7.69
CA ASN A 482 -17.89 -32.97 9.10
C ASN A 482 -18.25 -34.46 9.37
N GLY A 483 -17.60 -35.38 8.66
CA GLY A 483 -17.85 -36.83 8.78
C GLY A 483 -19.10 -37.35 8.06
N ARG A 484 -19.84 -36.51 7.32
CA ARG A 484 -21.01 -36.90 6.51
C ARG A 484 -20.64 -36.94 5.03
N THR A 485 -20.92 -38.05 4.37
CA THR A 485 -20.75 -38.21 2.92
C THR A 485 -21.98 -37.68 2.19
N ARG A 486 -21.81 -36.71 1.30
CA ARG A 486 -22.88 -36.15 0.46
C ARG A 486 -22.47 -36.23 -1.01
N ARG A 487 -23.40 -36.65 -1.86
CA ARG A 487 -23.27 -36.61 -3.33
C ARG A 487 -24.35 -35.66 -3.88
N PHE A 488 -23.96 -34.76 -4.77
CA PHE A 488 -24.85 -33.77 -5.37
C PHE A 488 -24.46 -33.49 -6.82
N THR A 489 -25.37 -32.94 -7.62
CA THR A 489 -25.03 -32.41 -8.95
C THR A 489 -24.47 -30.99 -8.80
N ASN A 490 -23.39 -30.72 -9.52
CA ASN A 490 -22.71 -29.43 -9.54
C ASN A 490 -22.59 -28.92 -10.98
N ILE A 491 -23.00 -27.67 -11.21
CA ILE A 491 -22.85 -26.98 -12.49
C ILE A 491 -21.97 -25.75 -12.27
N GLU A 492 -20.89 -25.65 -13.03
CA GLU A 492 -19.94 -24.53 -12.98
C GLU A 492 -19.96 -23.75 -14.28
N PHE A 493 -20.06 -22.42 -14.18
CA PHE A 493 -19.82 -21.49 -15.28
C PHE A 493 -18.50 -20.76 -15.04
N GLN A 494 -17.60 -20.77 -16.02
CA GLN A 494 -16.28 -20.19 -15.85
C GLN A 494 -15.83 -19.43 -17.11
N TYR A 495 -15.30 -18.23 -16.92
CA TYR A 495 -14.62 -17.46 -17.96
C TYR A 495 -13.46 -16.66 -17.35
N SER A 496 -12.25 -16.84 -17.88
CA SER A 496 -11.03 -16.25 -17.30
C SER A 496 -10.87 -16.55 -15.80
N THR A 497 -10.91 -15.55 -14.92
CA THR A 497 -10.83 -15.73 -13.46
C THR A 497 -12.21 -15.95 -12.82
N LEU A 498 -13.29 -15.45 -13.42
CA LEU A 498 -14.64 -15.54 -12.84
C LEU A 498 -15.17 -16.99 -12.91
N LEU A 499 -15.65 -17.49 -11.78
CA LEU A 499 -16.25 -18.83 -11.63
C LEU A 499 -17.54 -18.73 -10.80
N LEU A 500 -18.65 -19.18 -11.37
CA LEU A 500 -19.94 -19.33 -10.68
C LEU A 500 -20.22 -20.82 -10.48
N ASN A 501 -20.35 -21.25 -9.24
CA ASN A 501 -20.59 -22.65 -8.88
C ASN A 501 -22.02 -22.83 -8.34
N ILE A 502 -22.78 -23.77 -8.89
CA ILE A 502 -24.17 -24.05 -8.51
C ILE A 502 -24.29 -25.48 -8.00
N ARG A 503 -24.60 -25.63 -6.71
CA ARG A 503 -24.93 -26.92 -6.09
C ARG A 503 -26.43 -27.19 -6.12
N TYR A 504 -26.82 -28.38 -6.57
CA TYR A 504 -28.21 -28.84 -6.51
C TYR A 504 -28.45 -29.70 -5.28
N GLY A 505 -29.59 -29.50 -4.63
CA GLY A 505 -30.05 -30.34 -3.53
C GLY A 505 -31.57 -30.40 -3.48
N LEU A 506 -32.12 -31.43 -2.84
CA LEU A 506 -33.57 -31.65 -2.78
C LEU A 506 -34.18 -31.16 -1.45
N THR A 507 -33.34 -30.95 -0.44
CA THR A 507 -33.78 -30.67 0.92
C THR A 507 -33.64 -29.19 1.27
N PRO A 508 -34.49 -28.63 2.16
CA PRO A 508 -34.42 -27.21 2.54
C PRO A 508 -33.08 -26.81 3.19
N ASP A 509 -32.40 -27.74 3.87
CA ASP A 509 -31.09 -27.54 4.51
C ASP A 509 -29.92 -27.46 3.51
N THR A 510 -30.16 -27.62 2.21
CA THR A 510 -29.12 -27.55 1.16
C THR A 510 -28.30 -26.26 1.24
N LEU A 511 -28.94 -25.13 1.54
CA LEU A 511 -28.25 -23.85 1.68
C LEU A 511 -27.29 -23.84 2.88
N ASP A 512 -27.75 -24.32 4.04
CA ASP A 512 -26.94 -24.34 5.26
C ASP A 512 -25.81 -25.39 5.17
N GLU A 513 -26.08 -26.53 4.52
CA GLU A 513 -25.04 -27.50 4.20
C GLU A 513 -23.97 -26.94 3.27
N GLU A 514 -24.35 -26.13 2.28
CA GLU A 514 -23.37 -25.50 1.38
C GLU A 514 -22.56 -24.42 2.09
N LYS A 515 -23.19 -23.61 2.96
CA LYS A 515 -22.47 -22.65 3.81
C LYS A 515 -21.44 -23.35 4.70
N ALA A 516 -21.84 -24.43 5.38
CA ALA A 516 -20.92 -25.22 6.20
C ALA A 516 -19.77 -25.81 5.37
N ARG A 517 -20.05 -26.28 4.15
CA ARG A 517 -19.05 -26.82 3.23
C ARG A 517 -18.01 -25.77 2.83
N VAL A 518 -18.46 -24.61 2.35
CA VAL A 518 -17.54 -23.58 1.84
C VAL A 518 -16.69 -22.99 2.96
N LEU A 519 -17.26 -22.85 4.17
CA LEU A 519 -16.52 -22.40 5.35
C LEU A 519 -15.50 -23.44 5.83
N ASP A 520 -15.83 -24.74 5.81
CA ASP A 520 -14.84 -25.79 6.15
C ASP A 520 -13.70 -25.83 5.13
N GLN A 521 -14.00 -25.75 3.83
CA GLN A 521 -12.96 -25.67 2.79
C GLN A 521 -12.11 -24.40 2.91
N ALA A 522 -12.72 -23.26 3.22
CA ALA A 522 -12.00 -22.01 3.48
C ALA A 522 -11.08 -22.15 4.70
N ARG A 523 -11.57 -22.75 5.79
CA ARG A 523 -10.78 -23.05 6.99
C ARG A 523 -9.57 -23.94 6.66
N GLN A 524 -9.77 -24.99 5.87
CA GLN A 524 -8.68 -25.88 5.44
C GLN A 524 -7.60 -25.11 4.66
N ARG A 525 -7.99 -24.19 3.76
CA ARG A 525 -7.05 -23.32 3.04
C ARG A 525 -6.32 -22.36 3.99
N ALA A 526 -7.03 -21.69 4.90
CA ALA A 526 -6.43 -20.79 5.89
C ALA A 526 -5.38 -21.52 6.74
N LEU A 527 -5.73 -22.70 7.27
CA LEU A 527 -4.83 -23.51 8.10
C LEU A 527 -3.64 -24.04 7.30
N GLY A 528 -3.88 -24.55 6.08
CA GLY A 528 -2.81 -25.03 5.21
C GLY A 528 -1.79 -23.94 4.91
N SER A 529 -2.27 -22.75 4.52
CA SER A 529 -1.42 -21.59 4.25
C SER A 529 -0.71 -21.06 5.50
N ALA A 530 -1.40 -20.97 6.65
CA ALA A 530 -0.81 -20.52 7.90
C ALA A 530 0.33 -21.45 8.37
N TRP A 531 0.11 -22.77 8.37
CA TRP A 531 1.14 -23.74 8.74
C TRP A 531 2.32 -23.74 7.77
N ALA A 532 2.06 -23.63 6.45
CA ALA A 532 3.12 -23.52 5.46
C ALA A 532 3.98 -22.26 5.66
N LYS A 533 3.36 -21.10 5.94
CA LYS A 533 4.07 -19.86 6.25
C LYS A 533 4.88 -19.98 7.54
N GLU A 534 4.34 -20.62 8.57
CA GLU A 534 5.03 -20.81 9.85
C GLU A 534 6.23 -21.76 9.72
N GLN A 535 6.06 -22.86 8.96
CA GLN A 535 7.15 -23.77 8.61
C GLN A 535 8.24 -23.05 7.78
N GLN A 536 7.85 -22.21 6.82
CA GLN A 536 8.81 -21.43 6.02
C GLN A 536 9.58 -20.43 6.88
N LYS A 537 8.93 -19.76 7.85
CA LYS A 537 9.61 -18.89 8.81
C LYS A 537 10.67 -19.66 9.61
N ALA A 538 10.34 -20.87 10.06
CA ALA A 538 11.29 -21.72 10.78
C ALA A 538 12.50 -22.12 9.91
N ARG A 539 12.27 -22.44 8.62
CA ARG A 539 13.33 -22.75 7.63
C ARG A 539 14.23 -21.54 7.35
N ASP A 540 13.63 -20.36 7.18
CA ASP A 540 14.34 -19.10 6.92
C ASP A 540 15.05 -18.56 8.18
N GLY A 541 14.92 -19.23 9.33
CA GLY A 541 15.48 -18.76 10.60
C GLY A 541 14.80 -17.51 11.17
N LYS A 542 13.64 -17.13 10.63
CA LYS A 542 12.82 -15.99 11.08
C LYS A 542 12.11 -16.29 12.40
N GLU A 543 11.61 -15.25 13.06
CA GLU A 543 10.71 -15.44 14.20
C GLU A 543 9.32 -15.89 13.73
N GLY A 544 8.75 -16.84 14.48
CA GLY A 544 7.41 -17.37 14.24
C GLY A 544 6.31 -16.41 14.70
N SER A 545 5.06 -16.71 14.36
CA SER A 545 3.90 -16.04 14.96
C SER A 545 3.77 -16.32 16.46
N ARG A 546 4.38 -17.42 16.92
CA ARG A 546 4.46 -17.84 18.32
C ARG A 546 5.90 -18.18 18.68
N LEU A 547 6.21 -18.11 19.97
CA LEU A 547 7.44 -18.69 20.52
C LEU A 547 7.30 -20.23 20.55
N TRP A 548 8.11 -20.89 19.73
CA TRP A 548 8.26 -22.34 19.67
C TRP A 548 9.52 -22.76 20.42
N THR A 549 9.43 -23.82 21.22
CA THR A 549 10.61 -24.50 21.78
C THR A 549 11.43 -25.18 20.67
N ASP A 550 12.67 -25.55 20.95
CA ASP A 550 13.53 -26.22 19.95
C ASP A 550 12.93 -27.55 19.46
N GLY A 551 12.33 -28.33 20.36
CA GLY A 551 11.63 -29.57 20.00
C GLY A 551 10.42 -29.32 19.10
N GLU A 552 9.60 -28.32 19.42
CA GLU A 552 8.44 -27.94 18.60
C GLU A 552 8.87 -27.40 17.22
N LYS A 553 9.96 -26.63 17.16
CA LYS A 553 10.51 -26.12 15.91
C LYS A 553 11.02 -27.27 15.01
N GLN A 554 11.70 -28.27 15.56
CA GLN A 554 12.12 -29.45 14.81
C GLN A 554 10.92 -30.27 14.33
N GLN A 555 9.87 -30.38 15.15
CA GLN A 555 8.63 -31.05 14.75
C GLN A 555 7.94 -30.31 13.59
N LEU A 556 7.88 -28.98 13.65
CA LEU A 556 7.34 -28.15 12.58
C LEU A 556 8.14 -28.30 11.28
N LEU A 557 9.48 -28.33 11.37
CA LEU A 557 10.35 -28.51 10.21
C LEU A 557 10.18 -29.89 9.55
N SER A 558 10.04 -30.95 10.35
CA SER A 558 9.94 -32.33 9.87
C SER A 558 8.54 -32.72 9.38
N THR A 559 7.48 -32.31 10.10
CA THR A 559 6.11 -32.78 9.84
C THR A 559 5.18 -31.71 9.27
N GLY A 560 5.54 -30.43 9.35
CA GLY A 560 4.71 -29.29 8.94
C GLY A 560 3.64 -28.88 9.95
N ARG A 561 3.51 -29.58 11.08
CA ARG A 561 2.62 -29.23 12.21
C ARG A 561 3.31 -29.49 13.55
N VAL A 562 2.72 -29.01 14.64
CA VAL A 562 3.21 -29.23 16.00
C VAL A 562 2.14 -29.92 16.82
N GLN A 563 2.48 -31.02 17.48
CA GLN A 563 1.51 -31.82 18.23
C GLN A 563 0.94 -31.03 19.41
N GLY A 564 -0.39 -31.09 19.58
CA GLY A 564 -1.09 -30.35 20.64
C GLY A 564 -1.43 -28.89 20.29
N TYR A 565 -1.03 -28.42 19.11
CA TYR A 565 -1.36 -27.09 18.60
C TYR A 565 -2.33 -27.17 17.43
N GLU A 566 -3.30 -26.28 17.42
CA GLU A 566 -4.25 -26.11 16.31
C GLU A 566 -4.40 -24.63 15.97
N GLY A 567 -4.81 -24.33 14.73
CA GLY A 567 -5.08 -22.97 14.30
C GLY A 567 -6.52 -22.55 14.57
N TYR A 568 -6.69 -21.36 15.13
CA TYR A 568 -8.00 -20.76 15.44
C TYR A 568 -8.09 -19.35 14.89
N TYR A 569 -9.29 -18.90 14.53
CA TYR A 569 -9.51 -17.56 13.98
C TYR A 569 -9.35 -16.46 15.02
N VAL A 570 -8.57 -15.41 14.75
CA VAL A 570 -8.45 -14.24 15.63
C VAL A 570 -9.77 -13.46 15.64
N LEU A 571 -10.30 -13.14 14.46
CA LEU A 571 -11.63 -12.54 14.28
C LEU A 571 -12.67 -13.64 14.02
N PRO A 572 -13.85 -13.61 14.68
CA PRO A 572 -14.84 -14.68 14.59
C PRO A 572 -15.43 -14.78 13.17
N VAL A 573 -15.36 -15.97 12.58
CA VAL A 573 -15.79 -16.24 11.20
C VAL A 573 -17.31 -16.08 11.02
N GLU A 574 -18.07 -16.18 12.10
CA GLU A 574 -19.52 -15.98 12.11
C GLU A 574 -19.90 -14.53 11.81
N GLN A 575 -19.04 -13.57 12.19
CA GLN A 575 -19.22 -12.15 11.92
C GLN A 575 -18.47 -11.70 10.65
N TYR A 576 -17.33 -12.34 10.37
CA TYR A 576 -16.43 -12.01 9.26
C TYR A 576 -16.20 -13.23 8.34
N PRO A 577 -17.24 -13.77 7.68
CA PRO A 577 -17.11 -14.93 6.80
C PRO A 577 -16.17 -14.68 5.61
N GLU A 578 -16.01 -13.44 5.18
CA GLU A 578 -15.06 -13.03 4.14
C GLU A 578 -13.58 -13.29 4.52
N LEU A 579 -13.27 -13.46 5.81
CA LEU A 579 -11.92 -13.77 6.30
C LEU A 579 -11.68 -15.28 6.50
N ALA A 580 -12.61 -16.13 6.08
CA ALA A 580 -12.56 -17.57 6.38
C ALA A 580 -11.33 -18.29 5.79
N ASP A 581 -10.81 -17.86 4.64
CA ASP A 581 -9.59 -18.43 4.04
C ASP A 581 -8.32 -17.58 4.28
N SER A 582 -8.42 -16.54 5.09
CA SER A 582 -7.29 -15.67 5.42
C SER A 582 -6.34 -16.31 6.43
N SER A 583 -5.14 -16.71 5.96
CA SER A 583 -4.07 -17.22 6.83
C SER A 583 -3.61 -16.23 7.90
N SER A 584 -3.67 -14.92 7.64
CA SER A 584 -3.31 -13.88 8.61
C SER A 584 -4.36 -13.70 9.72
N ASN A 585 -5.56 -14.28 9.56
CA ASN A 585 -6.58 -14.34 10.61
C ASN A 585 -6.43 -15.60 11.49
N ILE A 586 -5.37 -16.41 11.33
CA ILE A 586 -5.13 -17.62 12.13
C ILE A 586 -4.08 -17.37 13.22
N GLN A 587 -4.35 -17.87 14.43
CA GLN A 587 -3.40 -17.97 15.54
C GLN A 587 -3.28 -19.42 16.02
N PHE A 588 -2.06 -19.84 16.36
CA PHE A 588 -1.79 -21.20 16.86
C PHE A 588 -1.83 -21.25 18.39
N LEU A 589 -2.71 -22.09 18.94
CA LEU A 589 -2.93 -22.21 20.38
C LEU A 589 -2.98 -23.67 20.82
N ARG A 590 -2.66 -23.94 22.09
CA ARG A 590 -2.90 -25.24 22.72
C ARG A 590 -4.36 -25.35 23.19
N GLN A 591 -4.87 -26.58 23.33
CA GLN A 591 -6.23 -26.82 23.86
C GLN A 591 -6.47 -26.14 25.22
N ASN A 592 -5.46 -26.09 26.08
CA ASN A 592 -5.54 -25.48 27.42
C ASN A 592 -5.66 -23.94 27.40
N GLU A 593 -5.37 -23.31 26.26
CA GLU A 593 -5.40 -21.85 26.08
C GLU A 593 -6.77 -21.39 25.51
N MET A 594 -7.62 -22.33 25.08
CA MET A 594 -8.93 -22.04 24.47
C MET A 594 -9.91 -21.33 25.41
N GLY A 595 -9.82 -21.56 26.73
CA GLY A 595 -10.74 -20.99 27.72
C GLY A 595 -10.44 -19.55 28.15
N LYS A 596 -9.37 -18.93 27.64
CA LYS A 596 -9.02 -17.52 27.92
C LYS A 596 -9.51 -16.55 26.83
N ARG A 597 -10.43 -17.00 25.99
CA ARG A 597 -10.96 -16.30 24.81
C ARG A 597 -12.12 -15.37 25.13
#